data_AF-A0A6I0DXG1-F1
#
_entry.id   AF-A0A6I0DXG1-F1
#
_cell.length_a   1.000
_cell.length_b   1.000
_cell.length_c   1.000
_cell.angle_alpha   90.00
_cell.angle_beta   90.00
_cell.angle_gamma   90.00
#
_symmetry.space_group_name_H-M   'P 1'
#
loop_
_entity.id
_entity.type
_entity.pdbx_description
1 polymer ?
#
loop_
_entity_poly.entity_id
_entity_poly.type
_entity_poly.pdbx_seq_one_letter_code
_entity_poly.pdbx_strand_id
1 'polypeptide(L)'
;MISKVFKHTNFSWFRLIAALLGGLVLLFIISPLLGMIISTPVKSLIDTAAEQEVIESIWLTIWVSMAATVVFAILAIPLAYLLARYDFPFKRLVLGIIDLPIVIPHSAAGIAILGFIARDSFMG
;
A
#
# COMPACT_ATOMS: atom_id res chain seq x y z
N MET A 1 37.40 -18.67 -29.14
CA MET A 1 36.54 -19.70 -29.75
C MET A 1 35.62 -20.33 -28.69
N ILE A 2 34.78 -19.55 -27.99
CA ILE A 2 33.85 -20.05 -26.93
C ILE A 2 32.49 -19.30 -26.93
N SER A 3 32.31 -18.19 -27.66
CA SER A 3 31.07 -17.37 -27.55
C SER A 3 29.88 -17.81 -28.43
N LYS A 4 29.90 -19.00 -29.04
CA LYS A 4 28.92 -19.40 -30.08
C LYS A 4 28.11 -20.68 -29.79
N VAL A 5 28.02 -21.14 -28.54
CA VAL A 5 27.40 -22.45 -28.22
C VAL A 5 26.06 -22.38 -27.47
N PHE A 6 25.61 -21.22 -26.96
CA PHE A 6 24.32 -21.11 -26.23
C PHE A 6 23.27 -20.23 -26.93
N LYS A 7 23.11 -20.39 -28.24
CA LYS A 7 22.16 -19.59 -29.03
C LYS A 7 21.18 -20.40 -29.85
N HIS A 8 20.69 -21.55 -29.37
CA HIS A 8 19.49 -22.19 -29.94
C HIS A 8 18.77 -23.11 -28.93
N THR A 9 17.44 -23.05 -28.95
CA THR A 9 16.46 -24.11 -28.60
C THR A 9 16.16 -24.48 -27.15
N ASN A 10 15.87 -23.51 -26.26
CA ASN A 10 14.95 -23.74 -25.12
C ASN A 10 14.26 -22.48 -24.55
N PHE A 11 14.53 -21.31 -25.12
CA PHE A 11 14.11 -20.02 -24.56
C PHE A 11 12.68 -19.62 -24.97
N SER A 12 12.19 -20.07 -26.13
CA SER A 12 10.86 -19.64 -26.64
C SER A 12 9.70 -20.26 -25.88
N TRP A 13 9.73 -21.57 -25.59
CA TRP A 13 8.64 -22.26 -24.89
C TRP A 13 8.55 -21.82 -23.42
N PHE A 14 9.70 -21.70 -22.75
CA PHE A 14 9.75 -21.14 -21.39
C PHE A 14 9.25 -19.70 -21.34
N ARG A 15 9.67 -18.83 -22.29
CA ARG A 15 9.14 -17.46 -22.41
C ARG A 15 7.62 -17.45 -22.63
N LEU A 16 7.10 -18.32 -23.49
CA LEU A 16 5.68 -18.40 -23.78
C LEU A 16 4.87 -18.82 -22.55
N ILE A 17 5.34 -19.84 -21.83
CA ILE A 17 4.70 -20.28 -20.57
C ILE A 17 4.78 -19.17 -19.52
N ALA A 18 5.95 -18.56 -19.33
CA ALA A 18 6.12 -17.47 -18.37
C ALA A 18 5.24 -16.25 -18.72
N ALA A 19 5.14 -15.91 -20.01
CA ALA A 19 4.25 -14.85 -20.49
C ALA A 19 2.77 -15.19 -20.32
N LEU A 20 2.39 -16.45 -20.55
CA LEU A 20 1.01 -16.92 -20.33
C LEU A 20 0.64 -16.86 -18.85
N LEU A 21 1.50 -17.37 -17.96
CA LEU A 21 1.28 -17.36 -16.51
C LEU A 21 1.27 -15.92 -15.96
N GLY A 22 2.24 -15.10 -16.35
CA GLY A 22 2.27 -13.69 -15.98
C GLY A 22 1.06 -12.91 -16.51
N GLY A 23 0.67 -13.18 -17.76
CA GLY A 23 -0.54 -12.63 -18.37
C GLY A 23 -1.82 -13.03 -17.63
N LEU A 24 -1.91 -14.28 -17.18
CA LEU A 24 -3.05 -14.78 -16.41
C LEU A 24 -3.15 -14.07 -15.04
N VAL A 25 -2.02 -13.85 -14.34
CA VAL A 25 -1.99 -13.08 -13.09
C VAL A 25 -2.42 -11.63 -13.31
N LEU A 26 -1.92 -10.98 -14.38
CA LEU A 26 -2.33 -9.62 -14.72
C LEU A 26 -3.82 -9.55 -15.07
N LEU A 27 -4.33 -10.51 -15.86
CA LEU A 27 -5.75 -10.61 -16.18
C LEU A 27 -6.59 -10.81 -14.92
N PHE A 28 -6.13 -11.61 -13.96
CA PHE A 28 -6.84 -11.80 -12.69
C PHE A 28 -6.95 -10.50 -11.87
N ILE A 29 -5.91 -9.65 -11.87
CA ILE A 29 -5.93 -8.35 -11.18
C ILE A 29 -6.81 -7.34 -11.94
N ILE A 30 -6.69 -7.29 -13.26
CA ILE A 30 -7.35 -6.28 -14.11
C ILE A 30 -8.84 -6.62 -14.33
N SER A 31 -9.20 -7.90 -14.41
CA SER A 31 -10.57 -8.37 -14.67
C SER A 31 -11.61 -7.78 -13.72
N PRO A 32 -11.48 -7.86 -12.37
CA PRO A 32 -12.47 -7.27 -11.47
C PRO A 32 -12.56 -5.75 -11.57
N LEU A 33 -11.44 -5.06 -11.84
CA LEU A 33 -11.42 -3.61 -12.06
C LEU A 33 -12.21 -3.24 -13.33
N LEU A 34 -11.99 -3.98 -14.42
CA LEU A 34 -12.76 -3.80 -15.66
C LEU A 34 -14.24 -4.15 -15.47
N GLY A 35 -14.53 -5.24 -14.76
CA GLY A 35 -15.89 -5.65 -14.42
C GLY A 35 -16.62 -4.55 -13.66
N MET A 36 -15.98 -3.95 -12.66
CA MET A 36 -16.54 -2.83 -11.90
C MET A 36 -16.86 -1.63 -12.80
N ILE A 37 -15.95 -1.26 -13.72
CA ILE A 37 -16.16 -0.12 -14.63
C ILE A 37 -17.31 -0.40 -15.61
N ILE A 38 -17.35 -1.60 -16.20
CA ILE A 38 -18.37 -1.98 -17.19
C ILE A 38 -19.75 -2.12 -16.55
N SER A 39 -19.82 -2.65 -15.32
CA SER A 39 -21.08 -2.84 -14.60
C SER A 39 -21.66 -1.55 -14.01
N THR A 40 -20.92 -0.43 -14.01
CA THR A 40 -21.36 0.84 -13.41
C THR A 40 -21.90 1.82 -14.46
N PRO A 41 -23.20 2.17 -14.45
CA PRO A 41 -23.74 3.18 -15.34
C PRO A 41 -23.11 4.56 -15.10
N VAL A 42 -22.72 5.26 -16.17
CA VAL A 42 -22.12 6.60 -16.10
C VAL A 42 -23.02 7.60 -15.36
N LYS A 43 -24.34 7.46 -15.51
CA LYS A 43 -25.31 8.32 -14.81
C LYS A 43 -25.22 8.16 -13.29
N SER A 44 -25.11 6.94 -12.79
CA SER A 44 -24.95 6.66 -11.36
C SER A 44 -23.65 7.25 -10.82
N LEU A 45 -22.56 7.24 -11.60
CA LEU A 45 -21.30 7.89 -11.20
C LEU A 45 -21.47 9.40 -11.03
N ILE A 46 -22.17 10.06 -11.94
CA ILE A 46 -22.42 11.50 -11.87
C ILE A 46 -23.33 11.84 -10.69
N ASP A 47 -24.40 11.06 -10.50
CA ASP A 47 -25.36 11.26 -9.41
C ASP A 47 -24.66 11.09 -8.04
N THR A 48 -23.83 10.05 -7.86
CA THR A 48 -23.03 9.83 -6.65
C THR A 48 -21.94 10.89 -6.47
N ALA A 49 -21.30 11.36 -7.54
CA ALA A 49 -20.27 12.40 -7.45
C ALA A 49 -20.84 13.78 -7.07
N ALA A 50 -22.11 14.05 -7.39
CA ALA A 50 -22.81 15.27 -7.00
C ALA A 50 -23.42 15.18 -5.58
N GLU A 51 -23.41 13.99 -4.97
CA GLU A 51 -23.94 13.76 -3.64
C GLU A 51 -23.06 14.44 -2.58
N GLN A 52 -23.67 15.26 -1.74
CA GLN A 52 -22.94 16.09 -0.79
C GLN A 52 -22.13 15.26 0.22
N GLU A 53 -22.66 14.13 0.68
CA GLU A 53 -21.99 13.21 1.61
C GLU A 53 -20.71 12.61 1.01
N VAL A 54 -20.71 12.31 -0.29
CA VAL A 54 -19.55 11.78 -1.01
C VAL A 54 -18.48 12.85 -1.15
N ILE A 55 -18.87 14.07 -1.51
CA ILE A 55 -17.94 15.21 -1.62
C ILE A 55 -17.30 15.51 -0.26
N GLU A 56 -18.10 15.57 0.81
CA GLU A 56 -17.61 15.82 2.17
C GLU A 56 -16.65 14.73 2.62
N SER A 57 -16.95 13.46 2.34
CA SER A 57 -16.08 12.32 2.67
C SER A 57 -14.76 12.34 1.91
N ILE A 58 -14.78 12.69 0.62
CA ILE A 58 -13.57 12.86 -0.20
C ILE A 58 -12.73 14.01 0.34
N TRP A 59 -13.34 15.15 0.63
CA TRP A 59 -12.65 16.33 1.15
C TRP A 59 -12.01 16.05 2.52
N LEU A 60 -12.74 15.38 3.41
CA LEU A 60 -12.23 14.96 4.71
C LEU A 60 -11.02 14.04 4.55
N THR A 61 -11.10 13.04 3.66
CA THR A 61 -10.01 12.10 3.41
C THR A 61 -8.76 12.82 2.90
N ILE A 62 -8.92 13.75 1.95
CA ILE A 62 -7.81 14.56 1.41
C ILE A 62 -7.19 15.42 2.51
N TRP A 63 -8.01 16.14 3.28
CA TRP A 63 -7.49 17.01 4.34
C TRP A 63 -6.77 16.23 5.44
N VAL A 64 -7.38 15.17 5.96
CA VAL A 64 -6.80 14.38 7.05
C VAL A 64 -5.53 13.69 6.58
N SER A 65 -5.52 13.09 5.38
CA SER A 65 -4.31 12.43 4.85
C SER A 65 -3.18 13.42 4.58
N MET A 66 -3.47 14.61 4.05
CA MET A 66 -2.46 15.65 3.82
C MET A 66 -1.90 16.19 5.13
N ALA A 67 -2.77 16.54 6.09
CA ALA A 67 -2.36 17.01 7.40
C ALA A 67 -1.51 15.96 8.13
N ALA A 68 -1.96 14.70 8.16
CA ALA A 68 -1.20 13.60 8.71
C ALA A 68 0.17 13.46 8.02
N THR A 69 0.20 13.47 6.69
CA THR A 69 1.47 13.36 5.93
C THR A 69 2.45 14.46 6.29
N VAL A 70 2.01 15.72 6.42
CA VAL A 70 2.89 16.84 6.81
C VAL A 70 3.41 16.66 8.24
N VAL A 71 2.52 16.34 9.19
CA VAL A 71 2.90 16.12 10.59
C VAL A 71 3.90 14.96 10.70
N PHE A 72 3.60 13.83 10.07
CA PHE A 72 4.50 12.67 10.06
C PHE A 72 5.79 12.97 9.30
N ALA A 73 5.78 13.70 8.20
CA ALA A 73 7.00 14.05 7.47
C ALA A 73 7.98 14.86 8.33
N ILE A 74 7.47 15.84 9.10
CA ILE A 74 8.30 16.65 10.00
C ILE A 74 8.99 15.78 11.07
N LEU A 75 8.32 14.73 11.56
CA LEU A 75 8.87 13.84 12.60
C LEU A 75 9.71 12.68 12.02
N ALA A 76 9.23 12.07 10.93
CA ALA A 76 9.80 10.89 10.32
C ALA A 76 11.04 11.20 9.50
N ILE A 77 11.12 12.35 8.81
CA ILE A 77 12.29 12.70 7.98
C ILE A 77 13.56 12.85 8.83
N PRO A 78 13.57 13.61 9.95
CA PRO A 78 14.74 13.69 10.82
C PRO A 78 15.12 12.33 11.41
N LEU A 79 14.12 11.54 11.83
CA LEU A 79 14.35 10.19 12.36
C LEU A 79 14.99 9.27 11.30
N ALA A 80 14.45 9.25 10.09
CA ALA A 80 14.98 8.48 8.96
C ALA A 80 16.40 8.92 8.60
N TYR A 81 16.68 10.23 8.63
CA TYR A 81 18.03 10.76 8.40
C TYR A 81 19.03 10.27 9.47
N LEU A 82 18.63 10.31 10.75
CA LEU A 82 19.47 9.80 11.84
C LEU A 82 19.74 8.31 11.70
N LEU A 83 18.71 7.51 11.40
CA LEU A 83 18.84 6.06 11.21
C LEU A 83 19.70 5.73 9.99
N ALA A 84 19.64 6.52 8.91
CA ALA A 84 20.46 6.32 7.73
C ALA A 84 21.93 6.69 7.95
N ARG A 85 22.21 7.71 8.79
CA ARG A 85 23.55 8.28 8.93
C ARG A 85 24.36 7.72 10.09
N TYR A 86 23.71 7.25 11.16
CA TYR A 86 24.39 6.75 12.35
C TYR A 86 24.17 5.25 12.54
N ASP A 87 25.21 4.57 13.00
CA ASP A 87 25.17 3.17 13.42
C ASP A 87 25.30 3.11 14.94
N PHE A 88 24.22 2.65 15.60
CA PHE A 88 24.13 2.49 17.05
C PHE A 88 23.61 1.09 17.39
N PRO A 89 23.96 0.54 18.57
CA PRO A 89 23.70 -0.88 18.89
C PRO A 89 22.21 -1.27 18.85
N PHE A 90 21.29 -0.35 19.14
CA PHE A 90 19.84 -0.60 19.14
C PHE A 90 19.14 -0.31 17.81
N LYS A 91 19.87 0.04 16.74
CA LYS A 91 19.30 0.43 15.45
C LYS A 91 18.35 -0.62 14.86
N ARG A 92 18.70 -1.91 15.00
CA ARG A 92 17.85 -3.03 14.55
C ARG A 92 16.53 -3.14 15.32
N LEU A 93 16.54 -2.85 16.62
CA LEU A 93 15.32 -2.87 17.42
C LEU A 93 14.38 -1.73 17.00
N VAL A 94 14.92 -0.53 16.80
CA VAL A 94 14.14 0.64 16.34
C VAL A 94 13.53 0.38 14.96
N LEU A 95 14.30 -0.15 14.01
CA LEU A 95 13.78 -0.54 12.69
C LEU A 95 12.67 -1.59 12.81
N GLY A 96 12.84 -2.60 13.65
CA GLY A 96 11.82 -3.62 13.89
C GLY A 96 10.51 -3.05 14.46
N ILE A 97 10.58 -2.05 15.34
CA ILE A 97 9.38 -1.35 15.87
C ILE A 97 8.70 -0.54 14.75
N ILE A 98 9.47 0.11 13.89
CA ILE A 98 8.95 0.90 12.76
C ILE A 98 8.24 0.01 11.73
N ASP A 99 8.76 -1.20 11.49
CA ASP A 99 8.20 -2.16 10.52
C ASP A 99 7.03 -2.98 11.09
N LEU A 100 6.91 -3.05 12.42
CA LEU A 100 5.86 -3.80 13.13
C LEU A 100 4.43 -3.50 12.62
N PRO A 101 4.01 -2.25 12.39
CA PRO A 101 2.65 -1.96 11.94
C PRO A 101 2.33 -2.53 10.56
N ILE A 102 3.34 -2.73 9.69
CA ILE A 102 3.15 -3.26 8.34
C ILE A 102 2.76 -4.74 8.37
N VAL A 103 3.26 -5.48 9.37
CA VAL A 103 2.93 -6.91 9.55
C VAL A 103 1.69 -7.13 10.41
N ILE A 104 1.26 -6.12 11.18
CA ILE A 104 0.06 -6.20 12.01
C ILE A 104 -1.19 -6.04 11.14
N PRO A 105 -2.19 -6.93 11.26
CA PRO A 105 -3.48 -6.76 10.59
C PRO A 105 -4.15 -5.42 10.98
N HIS A 106 -4.71 -4.70 10.01
CA HIS A 106 -5.37 -3.41 10.25
C HIS A 106 -6.45 -3.48 11.34
N SER A 107 -7.17 -4.61 11.46
CA SER A 107 -8.17 -4.82 12.51
C SER A 107 -7.54 -4.90 13.90
N ALA A 108 -6.38 -5.55 14.04
CA ALA A 108 -5.66 -5.64 15.30
C ALA A 108 -5.08 -4.27 15.70
N ALA A 109 -4.58 -3.48 14.73
CA ALA A 109 -4.15 -2.11 14.97
C ALA A 109 -5.31 -1.24 15.49
N GLY A 110 -6.52 -1.41 14.94
CA GLY A 110 -7.73 -0.73 15.42
C GLY A 110 -8.07 -1.06 16.89
N ILE A 111 -7.98 -2.33 17.27
CA ILE A 111 -8.21 -2.77 18.66
C ILE A 111 -7.15 -2.19 19.60
N ALA A 112 -5.88 -2.14 19.19
CA ALA A 112 -4.81 -1.56 19.99
C ALA A 112 -5.02 -0.05 20.23
N ILE A 113 -5.44 0.70 19.21
CA ILE A 113 -5.76 2.13 19.33
C ILE A 113 -6.97 2.35 20.24
N LEU A 114 -8.05 1.59 20.04
CA LEU A 114 -9.22 1.64 20.92
C LEU A 114 -8.85 1.32 22.36
N GLY A 115 -8.03 0.29 22.56
CA GLY A 115 -7.52 -0.09 23.87
C GLY A 115 -6.67 0.99 24.53
N PHE A 116 -6.10 1.93 23.79
CA PHE A 116 -5.31 3.04 24.33
C PHE A 116 -6.13 4.33 24.56
N ILE A 117 -7.10 4.60 23.68
CA ILE A 117 -7.94 5.82 23.69
C ILE A 117 -9.25 5.62 24.46
N ALA A 118 -9.68 4.38 24.73
CA ALA A 118 -10.89 4.11 25.50
C ALA A 118 -10.84 4.77 26.88
N ARG A 119 -12.02 5.25 27.33
CA ARG A 119 -12.21 5.97 28.61
C ARG A 119 -11.80 5.20 29.86
N ASP A 120 -11.64 3.88 29.77
CA ASP A 120 -11.18 3.01 30.86
C ASP A 120 -9.69 2.61 30.73
N SER A 121 -8.92 3.34 29.91
CA SER A 121 -7.52 3.06 29.61
C SER A 121 -6.58 4.20 30.00
N PHE A 122 -5.28 3.98 29.82
CA PHE A 122 -4.17 4.81 30.31
C PHE A 122 -4.23 6.31 29.95
N MET A 123 -4.98 6.71 28.90
CA MET A 123 -5.11 8.10 28.46
C MET A 123 -6.55 8.67 28.45
N GLY A 124 -7.56 7.88 28.84
CA GLY A 124 -8.98 8.26 28.81
C GLY A 124 -9.59 8.48 30.19
#